data_AF-D8QV67-F1
#
_entry.id   AF-D8QV67-F1
#
_cell.length_a   1.000
_cell.length_b   1.000
_cell.length_c   1.000
_cell.angle_alpha   90.00
_cell.angle_beta   90.00
_cell.angle_gamma   90.00
#
_symmetry.space_group_name_H-M   'P 1'
#
loop_
_entity.id
_entity.type
_entity.pdbx_description
1 polymer ?
#
loop_
_entity_poly.entity_id
_entity_poly.type
_entity_poly.pdbx_seq_one_letter_code
_entity_poly.pdbx_strand_id
1 'polypeptide(L)'
;MQYDCNVVFYIATNAFWSTKTYGKSFDCNLRMQEDGNLVLYGAFDINNYWSSGSYCRSYNCVMLSIFHVQKDCNLLVSKDGIPNKTTWQSGLSCT
;
A
#
# COMPACT_ATOMS: atom_id res chain seq x y z
N MET A 1 -7.15 -7.07 -4.29
CA MET A 1 -7.04 -6.11 -5.42
C MET A 1 -8.12 -6.47 -6.42
N GLN A 2 -8.73 -5.47 -7.06
CA GLN A 2 -9.74 -5.68 -8.10
C GLN A 2 -9.07 -6.03 -9.45
N TYR A 3 -9.83 -6.64 -10.36
CA TYR A 3 -9.33 -7.07 -11.67
C TYR A 3 -8.93 -5.89 -12.58
N ASP A 4 -9.53 -4.72 -12.34
CA ASP A 4 -9.29 -3.48 -13.08
C ASP A 4 -8.05 -2.71 -12.61
N CYS A 5 -7.13 -3.37 -11.89
CA CYS A 5 -5.92 -2.75 -11.34
C CYS A 5 -6.18 -1.66 -10.30
N ASN A 6 -7.30 -1.74 -9.58
CA ASN A 6 -7.57 -0.88 -8.43
C ASN A 6 -7.40 -1.63 -7.11
N VAL A 7 -6.67 -1.06 -6.16
CA VAL A 7 -6.70 -1.52 -4.77
C VAL A 7 -7.73 -0.67 -4.04
N VAL A 8 -8.74 -1.33 -3.48
CA VAL A 8 -9.83 -0.68 -2.77
C VAL A 8 -10.05 -1.41 -1.46
N PHE A 9 -10.15 -0.65 -0.37
CA PHE A 9 -10.55 -1.17 0.93
C PHE A 9 -11.98 -0.77 1.21
N TYR A 10 -12.74 -1.75 1.71
CA TYR A 10 -14.17 -1.65 1.95
C TYR A 10 -14.49 -1.93 3.42
N ILE A 11 -15.48 -1.22 3.95
CA ILE A 11 -16.27 -1.67 5.10
C ILE A 11 -17.63 -2.07 4.55
N ALA A 12 -17.97 -3.36 4.70
CA ALA A 12 -19.14 -3.94 4.05
C ALA A 12 -19.14 -3.60 2.53
N THR A 13 -20.07 -2.76 2.08
CA THR A 13 -20.17 -2.32 0.68
C THR A 13 -19.62 -0.91 0.43
N ASN A 14 -19.21 -0.19 1.46
CA ASN A 14 -18.70 1.18 1.34
C ASN A 14 -17.18 1.18 1.11
N ALA A 15 -16.75 1.70 -0.04
CA ALA A 15 -15.34 1.93 -0.33
C ALA A 15 -14.83 3.13 0.48
N PHE A 16 -13.97 2.91 1.46
CA PHE A 16 -13.43 4.00 2.28
C PHE A 16 -12.08 4.51 1.77
N TRP A 17 -11.34 3.70 1.00
CA TRP A 17 -10.06 4.10 0.42
C TRP A 17 -9.79 3.38 -0.89
N SER A 18 -9.09 4.04 -1.82
CA SER A 18 -8.65 3.46 -3.08
C SER A 18 -7.36 4.11 -3.61
N THR A 19 -6.55 3.34 -4.34
CA THR A 19 -5.40 3.84 -5.11
C THR A 19 -5.81 4.72 -6.30
N LYS A 20 -7.08 4.66 -6.73
CA LYS A 20 -7.62 5.38 -7.90
C LYS A 20 -6.92 5.01 -9.20
N THR A 21 -6.55 3.73 -9.35
CA THR A 21 -5.79 3.19 -10.49
C THR A 21 -6.61 2.29 -11.41
N TYR A 22 -7.94 2.37 -11.32
CA TYR A 22 -8.85 1.60 -12.16
C TYR A 22 -8.56 1.81 -13.66
N GLY A 23 -8.52 0.71 -14.42
CA GLY A 23 -8.29 0.70 -15.87
C GLY A 23 -6.90 1.14 -16.32
N LYS A 24 -5.94 1.30 -15.41
CA LYS A 24 -4.59 1.77 -15.75
C LYS A 24 -3.70 0.69 -16.36
N SER A 25 -3.98 -0.58 -16.11
CA SER A 25 -3.21 -1.73 -16.60
C SER A 25 -4.04 -3.02 -16.51
N PHE A 26 -3.38 -4.17 -16.67
CA PHE A 26 -3.90 -5.51 -16.40
C PHE A 26 -2.86 -6.29 -15.58
N ASP A 27 -3.27 -7.44 -15.02
CA ASP A 27 -2.40 -8.35 -14.23
C ASP A 27 -1.57 -7.62 -13.16
N CYS A 28 -2.24 -6.74 -12.41
CA CYS A 28 -1.59 -5.94 -11.39
C CYS A 28 -1.28 -6.74 -10.11
N ASN A 29 -0.28 -6.28 -9.38
CA ASN A 29 0.15 -6.84 -8.11
C ASN A 29 0.51 -5.73 -7.12
N LEU A 30 -0.03 -5.82 -5.92
CA LEU A 30 0.37 -4.98 -4.80
C LEU A 30 1.50 -5.69 -4.04
N ARG A 31 2.70 -5.09 -4.02
CA ARG A 31 3.90 -5.69 -3.44
C ARG A 31 4.47 -4.83 -2.32
N MET A 32 4.74 -5.47 -1.17
CA MET A 32 5.59 -4.91 -0.12
C MET A 32 7.05 -5.15 -0.52
N GLN A 33 7.79 -4.09 -0.80
CA GLN A 33 9.19 -4.14 -1.21
C GLN A 33 10.11 -4.26 0.02
N GLU A 34 11.32 -4.77 -0.21
CA GLU A 34 12.34 -4.96 0.85
C GLU A 34 12.82 -3.64 1.47
N ASP A 35 12.70 -2.52 0.74
CA ASP A 35 13.02 -1.17 1.21
C ASP A 35 11.89 -0.53 2.03
N GLY A 36 10.80 -1.27 2.27
CA GLY A 36 9.66 -0.82 3.05
C GLY A 36 8.65 0.04 2.29
N ASN A 37 8.67 -0.01 0.97
CA ASN A 37 7.64 0.61 0.13
C ASN A 37 6.51 -0.35 -0.23
N LEU A 38 5.26 0.09 -0.15
CA LEU A 38 4.12 -0.65 -0.66
C LEU A 38 3.77 -0.09 -2.04
N VAL A 39 3.91 -0.91 -3.09
CA VAL A 39 3.80 -0.45 -4.49
C VAL A 39 2.79 -1.29 -5.25
N LEU A 40 1.94 -0.62 -6.01
CA LEU A 40 1.08 -1.24 -7.01
C LEU A 40 1.78 -1.21 -8.37
N TYR A 41 2.12 -2.39 -8.86
CA TYR A 41 2.67 -2.60 -10.19
C TYR A 41 1.58 -3.09 -11.15
N GLY A 42 1.73 -2.75 -12.43
CA GLY A 42 0.97 -3.40 -13.50
C GLY A 42 1.72 -4.55 -14.14
N ALA A 43 1.19 -5.03 -15.26
CA ALA A 43 1.72 -6.18 -15.98
C ALA A 43 3.25 -6.18 -16.10
N PHE A 44 3.84 -7.31 -15.74
CA PHE A 44 5.29 -7.57 -15.81
C PHE A 44 6.15 -6.61 -14.98
N ASP A 45 5.56 -5.95 -13.96
CA ASP A 45 6.22 -4.95 -13.12
C ASP A 45 6.84 -3.76 -13.90
N ILE A 46 6.43 -3.52 -15.15
CA ILE A 46 7.02 -2.48 -16.02
C ILE A 46 6.75 -1.08 -15.47
N ASN A 47 5.50 -0.83 -15.04
CA ASN A 47 5.06 0.44 -14.51
C ASN A 47 4.55 0.25 -13.08
N ASN A 48 4.89 1.21 -12.21
CA ASN A 48 4.20 1.38 -10.94
C ASN A 48 3.12 2.47 -11.11
N TYR A 49 1.94 2.22 -10.56
CA TYR A 49 0.78 3.13 -10.68
C TYR A 49 0.43 3.81 -9.37
N TRP A 50 0.87 3.24 -8.24
CA TRP A 50 0.72 3.84 -6.92
C TRP A 50 1.84 3.35 -6.00
N SER A 51 2.25 4.19 -5.06
CA SER A 51 3.28 3.90 -4.07
C SER A 51 2.94 4.60 -2.76
N SER A 52 3.17 3.94 -1.62
CA SER A 52 3.09 4.57 -0.30
C SER A 52 4.19 5.63 -0.12
N GLY A 53 5.26 5.57 -0.92
CA GLY A 53 6.39 6.49 -0.79
C GLY A 53 7.19 6.28 0.49
N SER A 54 7.02 5.13 1.14
CA SER A 54 7.65 4.78 2.42
C SER A 54 8.99 4.06 2.27
N TYR A 55 9.53 3.97 1.05
CA TYR A 55 10.85 3.42 0.80
C TYR A 55 11.92 4.15 1.63
N CYS A 56 12.85 3.40 2.19
CA CYS A 56 14.03 3.99 2.77
C CYS A 56 15.01 4.48 1.69
N ARG A 57 15.65 5.63 1.95
CA ARG A 57 16.43 6.36 0.94
C ARG A 57 17.93 6.04 0.96
N SER A 58 18.39 5.26 1.92
CA SER A 58 19.81 4.88 2.01
C SER A 58 20.15 3.83 0.95
N TYR A 59 21.39 3.83 0.48
CA TYR A 59 21.89 2.82 -0.44
C TYR A 59 21.82 1.41 0.19
N ASN A 60 21.40 0.40 -0.58
CA ASN A 60 21.19 -1.00 -0.14
C ASN A 60 20.33 -1.11 1.14
N CYS A 61 19.35 -0.24 1.28
CA CYS A 61 18.52 -0.23 2.46
C CYS A 61 17.48 -1.35 2.43
N VAL A 62 17.50 -2.16 3.49
CA VAL A 62 16.44 -3.13 3.80
C VAL A 62 15.68 -2.63 5.01
N MET A 63 14.37 -2.48 4.86
CA MET A 63 13.45 -2.09 5.91
C MET A 63 12.29 -3.08 5.97
N LEU A 64 12.45 -4.10 6.80
CA LEU A 64 11.35 -5.00 7.17
C LEU A 64 10.16 -4.17 7.65
N SER A 65 9.03 -4.35 7.00
CA SER A 65 7.87 -3.49 7.14
C SER A 65 6.60 -4.31 7.07
N ILE A 66 5.59 -3.88 7.79
CA ILE A 66 4.27 -4.52 7.80
C ILE A 66 3.24 -3.52 7.32
N PHE A 67 2.36 -3.99 6.45
CA PHE A 67 1.13 -3.28 6.08
C PHE A 67 -0.02 -3.76 6.98
N HIS A 68 -0.62 -2.83 7.72
CA HIS A 68 -1.72 -3.08 8.66
C HIS A 68 -2.99 -2.38 8.18
N VAL A 69 -4.09 -3.14 8.18
CA VAL A 69 -5.45 -2.60 8.05
C VAL A 69 -6.03 -2.52 9.46
N GLN A 70 -6.32 -1.31 9.93
CA GLN A 70 -6.79 -1.08 11.29
C GLN A 70 -8.33 -1.03 11.34
N LYS A 71 -8.90 -1.27 12.54
CA LYS A 71 -10.36 -1.30 12.74
C LYS A 71 -11.03 0.05 12.49
N ASP A 72 -10.30 1.13 12.62
CA ASP A 72 -10.73 2.52 12.44
C ASP A 72 -10.55 2.99 10.99
N CYS A 73 -10.53 2.09 9.99
CA CYS A 73 -10.22 2.38 8.59
C CYS A 73 -8.81 2.92 8.29
N ASN A 74 -7.95 3.10 9.29
CA ASN A 74 -6.61 3.54 8.96
C ASN A 74 -5.83 2.41 8.30
N LEU A 75 -5.22 2.73 7.17
CA LEU A 75 -4.24 1.88 6.51
C LEU A 75 -2.85 2.38 6.90
N LEU A 76 -1.99 1.48 7.35
CA LEU A 76 -0.71 1.80 7.95
C LEU A 76 0.39 0.96 7.31
N VAL A 77 1.51 1.58 6.95
CA VAL A 77 2.80 0.89 6.77
C VAL A 77 3.69 1.30 7.94
N SER A 78 4.24 0.31 8.65
CA SER A 78 5.14 0.52 9.77
C SER A 78 6.38 -0.38 9.67
N LYS A 79 7.45 -0.01 10.36
CA LYS A 79 8.64 -0.85 10.45
C LYS A 79 8.37 -2.06 11.35
N ASP A 80 8.69 -3.25 10.85
CA ASP A 80 8.59 -4.49 11.61
C ASP A 80 9.48 -4.46 12.86
N GLY A 81 9.02 -5.08 13.95
CA GLY A 81 9.65 -5.06 15.27
C GLY A 81 9.60 -3.71 15.99
N ILE A 82 9.12 -2.64 15.35
CA ILE A 82 8.96 -1.31 15.94
C ILE A 82 7.58 -0.75 15.55
N PRO A 83 6.49 -1.29 16.13
CA PRO A 83 5.12 -1.00 15.70
C PRO A 83 4.73 0.49 15.81
N ASN A 84 5.40 1.25 16.70
CA ASN A 84 5.19 2.68 16.85
C ASN A 84 5.88 3.54 15.77
N LYS A 85 6.63 2.93 14.84
CA LYS A 85 7.30 3.64 13.74
C LYS A 85 6.50 3.50 12.46
N THR A 86 5.52 4.37 12.30
CA THR A 86 4.77 4.58 11.06
C THR A 86 5.64 5.22 9.99
N THR A 87 5.63 4.67 8.78
CA THR A 87 6.36 5.21 7.61
C THR A 87 5.41 5.75 6.54
N TRP A 88 4.18 5.23 6.48
CA TRP A 88 3.08 5.82 5.71
C TRP A 88 1.75 5.50 6.37
N GLN A 89 0.77 6.40 6.23
CA GLN A 89 -0.61 6.11 6.62
C GLN A 89 -1.62 6.81 5.71
N SER A 90 -2.82 6.25 5.63
CA SER A 90 -3.92 6.82 4.86
C SER A 90 -4.48 8.12 5.45
N GLY A 91 -4.33 8.32 6.77
CA GLY A 91 -4.92 9.44 7.50
C GLY A 91 -6.43 9.35 7.68
N LEU A 92 -7.05 8.22 7.34
CA LEU A 92 -8.47 7.99 7.48
C LEU A 92 -8.81 7.53 8.90
N SER A 93 -10.01 7.90 9.35
CA SER A 93 -10.62 7.37 10.56
C SER A 93 -12.11 7.17 10.32
N CYS A 94 -12.58 5.94 10.41
CA CYS A 94 -14.00 5.61 10.44
C CYS A 94 -14.41 5.48 11.91
N THR A 95 -15.21 6.44 12.38
CA THR A 95 -15.88 6.42 13.68
C THR A 95 -17.11 5.53 13.66
#